data_AF-A0A355EXJ8-F1
#
_entry.id   AF-A0A355EXJ8-F1
#
_cell.length_a   1.000
_cell.length_b   1.000
_cell.length_c   1.000
_cell.angle_alpha   90.00
_cell.angle_beta   90.00
_cell.angle_gamma   90.00
#
_symmetry.space_group_name_H-M   'P 1'
#
loop_
_entity.id
_entity.type
_entity.pdbx_description
1 polymer ?
#
loop_
_entity_poly.entity_id
_entity_poly.type
_entity_poly.pdbx_seq_one_letter_code
_entity_poly.pdbx_strand_id
1 'polypeptide(L)' 'MSLRVPGAASLEAYWRNLRDGVCSISFFTQEELRAAGIPAETLRDPSYVGARGVPDGVDLFDAELFGFTPREA' A
#
# COMPACT_ATOMS: atom_id res chain seq x y z
N MET A 1 2.52 -6.05 20.91
CA MET A 1 1.87 -6.36 19.63
C MET A 1 2.25 -5.27 18.64
N SER A 2 2.59 -5.60 17.39
CA SER A 2 2.94 -4.62 16.35
C SER A 2 2.21 -4.93 15.06
N LEU A 3 1.87 -3.89 14.30
CA LEU A 3 1.27 -4.00 12.97
C LEU A 3 1.61 -2.75 12.15
N ARG A 4 1.64 -2.91 10.83
CA ARG A 4 1.57 -1.83 9.84
C ARG A 4 0.52 -2.20 8.81
N VAL A 5 -0.41 -1.28 8.58
CA VAL A 5 -1.53 -1.46 7.65
C VAL A 5 -1.73 -0.17 6.86
N PRO A 6 -2.46 -0.20 5.74
CA PRO A 6 -2.76 1.02 4.98
C PRO A 6 -3.31 2.11 5.89
N GLY A 7 -2.77 3.32 5.78
CA GLY A 7 -3.16 4.47 6.60
C GLY A 7 -2.71 4.45 8.07
N ALA A 8 -2.02 3.39 8.53
CA ALA A 8 -1.52 3.30 9.91
C ALA A 8 -0.15 2.61 10.01
N ALA A 9 0.88 3.39 10.34
CA ALA A 9 2.24 2.91 10.56
C ALA A 9 2.50 2.33 11.96
N SER A 10 1.50 2.38 12.86
CA SER A 10 1.58 1.83 14.22
C SER A 10 0.22 1.39 14.75
N LEU A 11 0.22 0.69 15.88
CA LEU A 11 -0.99 0.20 16.54
C LEU A 11 -1.86 1.35 17.07
N GLU A 12 -1.24 2.42 17.56
CA GLU A 12 -1.91 3.64 18.03
C GLU A 12 -2.58 4.39 16.88
N ALA A 13 -1.90 4.49 15.73
CA ALA A 13 -2.48 5.09 14.53
C ALA A 13 -3.67 4.26 14.02
N TYR A 14 -3.53 2.93 14.04
CA TYR A 14 -4.61 2.03 13.65
C TYR A 14 -5.85 2.19 14.54
N TRP A 15 -5.66 2.21 15.86
CA TRP A 15 -6.78 2.39 16.79
C TRP A 15 -7.49 3.74 16.62
N ARG A 16 -6.71 4.80 16.37
CA ARG A 16 -7.25 6.12 16.06
C ARG A 16 -8.09 6.09 14.78
N ASN A 17 -7.58 5.48 13.71
CA ASN A 17 -8.30 5.37 12.44
C ASN A 17 -9.62 4.60 12.60
N LEU A 18 -9.62 3.51 13.38
CA LEU A 18 -10.84 2.77 13.69
C LEU A 18 -11.85 3.61 14.47
N ARG A 19 -11.40 4.28 15.54
CA ARG A 19 -12.24 5.14 16.38
C ARG A 19 -12.86 6.28 15.57
N ASP A 20 -12.08 6.87 14.66
CA ASP A 20 -12.48 8.04 13.87
C ASP A 20 -13.17 7.64 12.55
N GLY A 21 -13.33 6.33 12.27
CA GLY A 21 -14.03 5.82 11.09
C GLY A 21 -13.30 6.05 9.75
N VAL A 22 -11.98 6.11 9.77
CA VAL A 22 -11.14 6.47 8.61
C VAL A 22 -11.04 5.32 7.61
N CYS A 23 -11.44 5.56 6.35
CA CYS A 23 -11.19 4.64 5.24
C CYS A 23 -9.74 4.82 4.75
N SER A 24 -8.95 3.74 4.83
CA SER A 24 -7.53 3.75 4.41
C SER A 24 -7.28 3.04 3.08
N ILE A 25 -8.32 2.91 2.25
CA ILE A 25 -8.22 2.36 0.89
C ILE A 25 -7.90 3.51 -0.07
N SER A 26 -6.86 3.33 -0.87
CA SER A 26 -6.51 4.24 -1.94
C SER A 26 -7.29 3.89 -3.20
N PHE A 27 -7.82 4.91 -3.86
CA PHE A 27 -8.44 4.81 -5.19
C PHE A 27 -7.49 5.39 -6.21
N PHE A 28 -7.28 4.66 -7.30
CA PHE A 28 -6.37 5.02 -8.37
C PHE A 28 -7.16 5.47 -9.59
N THR A 29 -6.64 6.49 -10.25
CA THR A 29 -7.13 6.97 -11.53
C THR A 29 -6.74 5.99 -12.65
N GLN A 30 -7.46 6.06 -13.77
CA GLN A 30 -7.16 5.27 -14.95
C GLN A 30 -5.73 5.53 -15.49
N GLU A 31 -5.22 6.74 -15.32
CA GLU A 31 -3.88 7.13 -15.73
C GLU A 31 -2.81 6.48 -14.86
N GLU A 32 -2.99 6.49 -13.53
CA GLU A 32 -2.10 5.80 -12.58
C GLU A 32 -2.08 4.30 -12.81
N LEU A 33 -3.24 3.70 -13.09
CA LEU A 33 -3.35 2.26 -13.35
C LEU A 33 -2.69 1.86 -14.68
N ARG A 34 -2.79 2.70 -15.71
CA ARG A 34 -2.03 2.50 -16.96
C ARG A 34 -0.53 2.63 -16.74
N ALA A 35 -0.10 3.64 -15.97
CA ALA A 35 1.30 3.83 -15.62
C ALA A 35 1.86 2.65 -14.80
N ALA A 36 1.02 2.03 -13.97
CA ALA A 36 1.33 0.79 -13.25
C ALA A 36 1.39 -0.46 -14.14
N GLY A 37 1.13 -0.33 -15.45
CA GLY A 37 1.23 -1.41 -16.43
C GLY A 37 -0.02 -2.29 -16.55
N ILE A 38 -1.18 -1.83 -16.07
CA ILE A 38 -2.41 -2.62 -16.16
C ILE A 38 -2.94 -2.61 -17.61
N PRO A 39 -3.29 -3.79 -18.19
CA PRO A 39 -3.78 -3.87 -19.57
C PRO A 39 -5.05 -3.05 -19.80
N ALA A 40 -5.17 -2.47 -20.99
CA ALA A 40 -6.32 -1.64 -21.38
C ALA A 40 -7.62 -2.46 -21.47
N GLU A 41 -7.53 -3.76 -21.70
CA GLU A 41 -8.67 -4.69 -21.68
C GLU A 41 -9.25 -4.80 -20.26
N THR A 42 -8.39 -4.95 -19.26
CA THR A 42 -8.78 -5.05 -17.85
C THR A 42 -9.34 -3.73 -17.32
N LEU A 43 -8.74 -2.59 -17.70
CA LEU A 43 -9.22 -1.27 -17.31
C LEU A 43 -10.57 -0.87 -17.91
N ARG A 44 -10.98 -1.53 -19.00
CA ARG A 44 -12.29 -1.33 -19.65
C ARG A 44 -13.37 -2.27 -19.10
N ASP A 45 -13.02 -3.23 -18.25
CA ASP A 45 -14.00 -4.11 -17.62
C ASP A 45 -14.84 -3.30 -16.62
N PRO A 46 -16.18 -3.26 -16.75
CA PRO A 46 -17.04 -2.53 -15.81
C PRO A 46 -17.02 -3.09 -14.38
N SER A 47 -16.50 -4.31 -14.19
CA SER A 47 -16.32 -4.96 -12.88
C SER A 47 -14.99 -4.59 -12.22
N TYR A 48 -14.09 -3.92 -12.94
CA TYR A 48 -12.78 -3.56 -12.44
C TYR A 48 -12.84 -2.30 -11.56
N VAL A 49 -12.43 -2.45 -10.30
CA VAL A 49 -12.36 -1.35 -9.34
C VAL A 49 -10.89 -1.07 -9.00
N GLY A 50 -10.41 0.10 -9.38
CA GLY A 50 -9.06 0.58 -9.09
C GLY A 50 -8.89 1.00 -7.63
N ALA A 51 -9.10 0.09 -6.69
CA ALA A 51 -8.98 0.36 -5.26
C ALA A 51 -8.06 -0.65 -4.58
N ARG A 52 -7.11 -0.17 -3.78
CA ARG A 52 -6.17 -1.04 -3.02
C ARG A 52 -5.74 -0.38 -1.73
N GLY A 53 -5.60 -1.19 -0.67
CA GLY A 53 -4.89 -0.77 0.53
C GLY A 53 -3.38 -0.89 0.30
N VAL A 54 -2.66 0.23 0.34
CA VAL A 54 -1.21 0.27 0.17
C VAL A 54 -0.56 0.67 1.50
N PRO A 55 0.16 -0.25 2.16
CA PRO A 55 0.99 0.11 3.31
C PRO A 55 2.23 0.89 2.86
N ASP A 56 2.62 1.90 3.63
CA ASP A 56 3.82 2.71 3.33
C ASP A 56 5.11 1.96 3.68
N GLY A 57 6.14 2.18 2.85
CA GLY A 57 7.50 1.68 3.11
C GLY A 57 7.65 0.16 2.97
N VAL A 58 6.83 -0.48 2.14
CA VAL A 58 6.95 -1.91 1.81
C VAL A 58 8.25 -2.26 1.08
N ASP A 59 8.91 -1.25 0.53
CA ASP A 59 10.18 -1.28 -0.18
C ASP A 59 11.39 -0.94 0.72
N LEU A 60 11.16 -0.59 1.99
CA LEU A 60 12.23 -0.24 2.92
C LEU A 60 12.67 -1.45 3.74
N PHE A 61 13.99 -1.69 3.75
CA PHE A 61 14.61 -2.74 4.55
C PHE A 61 15.91 -2.24 5.20
N ASP A 62 16.10 -2.57 6.48
CA ASP A 62 17.30 -2.19 7.22
C ASP A 62 18.41 -3.24 7.02
N ALA A 63 19.12 -3.14 5.90
CA ALA A 63 20.13 -4.11 5.50
C ALA A 63 21.30 -4.21 6.50
N GLU A 64 21.73 -3.07 7.07
CA GLU A 64 22.87 -3.00 8.00
C GLU A 64 22.57 -3.71 9.32
N LEU A 65 21.35 -3.55 9.85
CA LEU A 65 20.93 -4.23 11.08
C LEU A 65 20.97 -5.76 10.94
N PHE A 66 20.67 -6.27 9.75
CA PHE A 66 20.65 -7.70 9.46
C PHE A 66 21.94 -8.22 8.81
N GLY A 67 22.94 -7.36 8.58
CA GLY A 67 24.22 -7.73 7.99
C GLY A 67 24.16 -8.10 6.50
N PHE A 68 23.11 -7.67 5.78
CA PHE A 68 23.00 -7.85 4.33
C PHE A 68 23.73 -6.74 3.59
N THR A 69 24.29 -7.08 2.42
CA THR A 69 24.77 -6.04 1.51
C THR A 69 23.59 -5.37 0.80
N PRO A 70 23.68 -4.09 0.39
CA PRO A 70 22.60 -3.42 -0.34
C PRO A 70 22.18 -4.10 -1.66
N ARG A 71 22.98 -5.06 -2.15
CA ARG A 71 22.68 -5.84 -3.36
C ARG A 71 21.79 -7.06 -3.05
N GLU A 72 21.76 -7.51 -1.81
CA GLU A 72 20.97 -8.65 -1.32
C GLU A 72 19.67 -8.22 -0.62
N ALA A 73 19.58 -6.94 -0.25
CA ALA A 73 18.45 -6.28 0.39
C ALA A 73 17.34 -5.87 -0.60
#